data_AF-A0A5N7AL08-F1
#
_entry.id   AF-A0A5N7AL08-F1
#
_cell.length_a   1.000
_cell.length_b   1.000
_cell.length_c   1.000
_cell.angle_alpha   90.00
_cell.angle_beta   90.00
_cell.angle_gamma   90.00
#
_symmetry.space_group_name_H-M   'P 1'
#
loop_
_entity.id
_entity.type
_entity.pdbx_description
1 polymer ?
#
loop_
_entity_poly.entity_id
_entity_poly.type
_entity_poly.pdbx_seq_one_letter_code
_entity_poly.pdbx_strand_id
1 'polypeptide(L)'
;MALITRLFILYASCLTLISAITFNSFPNKPRVFVLSDISNEPDDSESLVRYLTYSNQFQTEGIVATTSTWLKNETDPDAMLDIIDAYEKVVGNLNHHAPADSQYPSAEHMRSLVRAGSPVYGMAALAPNATFSAGAELLLDRIQATTNSSSPLWVLAWGGTNVLAQALVKLHKDNSPNKAATLRKNLRIYTISDQDDTGAWLRQQWPDLFWINSIHGWNQYYMSTWAGISGDKFYGIDKGGPNSTLVGNAWIKENIQIGTLGAAYPDVAYTMEGDTPTFLYLIQNGLGVPEHPEYGSWGGRYQLVTPNQHGLGFRHYSDVQDQVVGVNGDTFKSNHATIWRWRNAYQHDFAARMRWTLTDDVTKANHHPLVKVNGSSGLEPVDVYGVAGSDVVVDAAPLTAPLM
;
A
#
# COMPACT_ATOMS: atom_id res chain seq x y z
N MET A 1 49.45 -56.68 -35.70
CA MET A 1 49.28 -55.33 -36.29
C MET A 1 47.91 -54.82 -35.89
N ALA A 2 47.84 -53.59 -35.38
CA ALA A 2 46.67 -52.81 -34.92
C ALA A 2 46.09 -53.12 -33.51
N LEU A 3 46.59 -52.40 -32.51
CA LEU A 3 45.86 -52.04 -31.28
C LEU A 3 45.11 -50.74 -31.58
N ILE A 4 43.78 -50.72 -31.44
CA ILE A 4 42.96 -49.50 -31.54
C ILE A 4 42.71 -48.99 -30.12
N THR A 5 43.39 -47.91 -29.75
CA THR A 5 43.18 -47.19 -28.50
C THR A 5 41.98 -46.26 -28.66
N ARG A 6 40.88 -46.51 -27.94
CA ARG A 6 39.75 -45.56 -27.84
C ARG A 6 39.97 -44.64 -26.64
N LEU A 7 40.21 -43.36 -26.92
CA LEU A 7 40.27 -42.29 -25.93
C LEU A 7 38.83 -41.82 -25.64
N PHE A 8 38.32 -42.05 -24.42
CA PHE A 8 37.08 -41.42 -23.96
C PHE A 8 37.43 -40.10 -23.29
N ILE A 9 37.09 -38.98 -23.93
CA ILE A 9 37.17 -37.65 -23.32
C ILE A 9 35.84 -37.43 -22.58
N LEU A 10 35.85 -37.53 -21.26
CA LEU A 10 34.74 -37.03 -20.42
C LEU A 10 34.82 -35.49 -20.41
N TYR A 11 33.91 -34.84 -21.12
CA TYR A 11 33.61 -33.43 -20.86
C TYR A 11 32.85 -33.33 -19.53
N ALA A 12 33.57 -33.04 -18.45
CA ALA A 12 32.96 -32.53 -17.24
C ALA A 12 32.53 -31.09 -17.51
N SER A 13 31.31 -30.89 -18.00
CA SER A 13 30.68 -29.57 -18.02
C SER A 13 30.51 -29.12 -16.57
N CYS A 14 31.45 -28.30 -16.11
CA CYS A 14 31.35 -27.55 -14.87
C CYS A 14 30.25 -26.51 -15.06
N LEU A 15 28.98 -26.95 -14.96
CA LEU A 15 27.85 -26.04 -14.76
C LEU A 15 28.07 -25.41 -13.39
N THR A 16 28.62 -24.20 -13.39
CA THR A 16 28.49 -23.31 -12.24
C THR A 16 26.99 -23.16 -11.99
N LEU A 17 26.49 -23.81 -10.94
CA LEU A 17 25.18 -23.53 -10.36
C LEU A 17 25.21 -22.08 -9.89
N ILE A 18 24.86 -21.16 -10.79
CA ILE A 18 24.44 -19.83 -10.38
C ILE A 18 23.13 -20.08 -9.63
N SER A 19 23.15 -19.93 -8.30
CA SER A 19 21.91 -19.93 -7.52
C SER A 19 20.98 -18.92 -8.16
N ALA A 20 19.91 -19.40 -8.79
CA ALA A 20 18.89 -18.53 -9.35
C ALA A 20 18.34 -17.69 -8.20
N ILE A 21 18.34 -16.36 -8.39
CA ILE A 21 17.67 -15.46 -7.44
C ILE A 21 16.19 -15.85 -7.44
N THR A 22 15.69 -16.23 -6.27
CA THR A 22 14.30 -16.62 -6.06
C THR A 22 13.53 -15.47 -5.45
N PHE A 23 12.40 -15.12 -6.04
CA PHE A 23 11.51 -14.06 -5.57
C PHE A 23 10.28 -14.63 -4.87
N ASN A 24 9.63 -13.81 -4.02
CA ASN A 24 8.31 -14.14 -3.49
C ASN A 24 7.30 -14.22 -4.63
N SER A 25 6.38 -15.17 -4.55
CA SER A 25 5.23 -15.29 -5.46
C SER A 25 4.06 -14.49 -4.90
N PHE A 26 3.28 -13.85 -5.77
CA PHE A 26 2.09 -13.08 -5.40
C PHE A 26 0.89 -13.58 -6.22
N PRO A 27 0.35 -14.77 -5.91
CA PRO A 27 -0.71 -15.40 -6.69
C PRO A 27 -2.04 -14.65 -6.60
N ASN A 28 -2.21 -13.87 -5.53
CA ASN A 28 -3.35 -12.98 -5.33
C ASN A 28 -2.85 -11.54 -5.19
N LYS A 29 -3.52 -10.60 -5.84
CA LYS A 29 -3.20 -9.17 -5.75
C LYS A 29 -4.41 -8.41 -5.21
N PRO A 30 -4.28 -7.64 -4.12
CA PRO A 30 -5.33 -6.75 -3.67
C PRO A 30 -5.75 -5.80 -4.79
N ARG A 31 -7.07 -5.63 -4.97
CA ARG A 31 -7.63 -4.67 -5.91
C ARG A 31 -7.59 -3.29 -5.27
N VAL A 32 -6.97 -2.32 -5.94
CA VAL A 32 -6.72 -1.00 -5.37
C VAL A 32 -7.25 0.09 -6.28
N PHE A 33 -7.91 1.09 -5.69
CA PHE A 33 -8.37 2.31 -6.32
C PHE A 33 -7.89 3.51 -5.51
N VAL A 34 -7.09 4.38 -6.11
CA VAL A 34 -6.51 5.54 -5.42
C VAL A 34 -7.33 6.79 -5.71
N LEU A 35 -7.67 7.54 -4.68
CA LEU A 35 -8.22 8.90 -4.73
C LEU A 35 -7.20 9.85 -4.11
N SER A 36 -6.67 10.79 -4.87
CA SER A 36 -5.58 11.66 -4.41
C SER A 36 -5.80 13.11 -4.83
N ASP A 37 -5.61 14.03 -3.90
CA ASP A 37 -5.61 15.48 -4.16
C ASP A 37 -4.22 15.99 -4.54
N ILE A 38 -3.52 15.18 -5.36
CA ILE A 38 -2.20 15.48 -5.91
C ILE A 38 -2.09 16.93 -6.38
N SER A 39 -0.88 17.49 -6.21
CA SER A 39 -0.54 18.89 -6.43
C SER A 39 -1.02 19.87 -5.36
N ASN A 40 -1.75 19.40 -4.34
CA ASN A 40 -1.95 20.17 -3.10
C ASN A 40 -0.61 20.38 -2.35
N GLU A 41 0.01 19.25 -1.99
CA GLU A 41 1.27 19.13 -1.27
C GLU A 41 2.15 18.10 -2.01
N PRO A 42 3.48 18.10 -1.80
CA PRO A 42 4.37 17.18 -2.52
C PRO A 42 4.14 15.70 -2.16
N ASP A 43 3.55 15.38 -1.00
CA ASP A 43 3.51 14.04 -0.43
C ASP A 43 2.60 13.04 -1.16
N ASP A 44 1.53 13.49 -1.81
CA ASP A 44 0.77 12.66 -2.76
C ASP A 44 1.65 12.19 -3.93
N SER A 45 2.50 13.09 -4.47
CA SER A 45 3.43 12.77 -5.56
C SER A 45 4.52 11.82 -5.09
N GLU A 46 5.06 12.06 -3.89
CA GLU A 46 6.00 11.15 -3.22
C GLU A 46 5.39 9.75 -3.06
N SER A 47 4.15 9.69 -2.55
CA SER A 47 3.41 8.45 -2.32
C SER A 47 3.07 7.73 -3.63
N LEU A 48 2.76 8.45 -4.71
CA LEU A 48 2.52 7.85 -6.02
C LEU A 48 3.79 7.25 -6.63
N VAL A 49 4.93 7.94 -6.54
CA VAL A 49 6.23 7.39 -6.96
C VAL A 49 6.50 6.08 -6.21
N ARG A 50 6.33 6.07 -4.90
CA ARG A 50 6.49 4.85 -4.11
C ARG A 50 5.50 3.78 -4.50
N TYR A 51 4.21 4.08 -4.60
CA TYR A 51 3.16 3.14 -4.99
C TYR A 51 3.51 2.41 -6.29
N LEU A 52 4.01 3.13 -7.31
CA LEU A 52 4.40 2.53 -8.59
C LEU A 52 5.52 1.49 -8.43
N THR A 53 6.45 1.69 -7.49
CA THR A 53 7.49 0.70 -7.17
C THR A 53 6.99 -0.53 -6.41
N TYR A 54 5.75 -0.51 -5.90
CA TYR A 54 5.08 -1.66 -5.28
C TYR A 54 3.92 -2.23 -6.12
N SER A 55 3.57 -1.56 -7.22
CA SER A 55 2.39 -1.86 -8.04
C SER A 55 2.36 -3.27 -8.63
N ASN A 56 3.50 -3.97 -8.66
CA ASN A 56 3.55 -5.37 -9.01
C ASN A 56 2.73 -6.24 -8.05
N GLN A 57 2.54 -5.84 -6.78
CA GLN A 57 1.75 -6.59 -5.79
C GLN A 57 0.24 -6.28 -5.83
N PHE A 58 -0.18 -5.31 -6.66
CA PHE A 58 -1.55 -4.83 -6.70
C PHE A 58 -2.21 -5.09 -8.04
N GLN A 59 -3.54 -5.22 -8.01
CA GLN A 59 -4.39 -5.02 -9.17
C GLN A 59 -4.91 -3.59 -9.09
N THR A 60 -4.16 -2.64 -9.64
CA THR A 60 -4.60 -1.24 -9.71
C THR A 60 -5.79 -1.14 -10.66
N GLU A 61 -6.89 -0.52 -10.20
CA GLU A 61 -8.13 -0.40 -10.97
C GLU A 61 -8.56 1.04 -11.24
N GLY A 62 -7.89 2.01 -10.61
CA GLY A 62 -8.10 3.44 -10.81
C GLY A 62 -7.05 4.26 -10.06
N ILE A 63 -6.64 5.38 -10.67
CA ILE A 63 -5.81 6.41 -10.05
C ILE A 63 -6.52 7.74 -10.36
N VAL A 64 -7.17 8.34 -9.37
CA VAL A 64 -8.11 9.44 -9.63
C VAL A 64 -7.71 10.69 -8.85
N ALA A 65 -7.50 11.78 -9.58
CA ALA A 65 -7.31 13.10 -8.99
C ALA A 65 -8.63 13.59 -8.39
N THR A 66 -8.64 13.97 -7.12
CA THR A 66 -9.82 14.42 -6.37
C THR A 66 -9.54 15.74 -5.67
N THR A 67 -10.57 16.34 -5.05
CA THR A 67 -10.40 17.49 -4.16
C THR A 67 -10.25 17.05 -2.72
N SER A 68 -9.79 17.97 -1.88
CA SER A 68 -9.73 17.84 -0.43
C SER A 68 -9.98 19.21 0.20
N THR A 69 -9.90 19.31 1.53
CA THR A 69 -9.89 20.60 2.22
C THR A 69 -8.71 21.49 1.83
N TRP A 70 -7.62 20.90 1.35
CA TRP A 70 -6.38 21.61 1.04
C TRP A 70 -6.33 21.97 -0.46
N LEU A 71 -6.95 21.15 -1.32
CA LEU A 71 -7.21 21.44 -2.74
C LEU A 71 -8.70 21.41 -3.06
N LYS A 72 -9.40 22.53 -2.82
CA LYS A 72 -10.88 22.55 -2.80
C LYS A 72 -11.57 22.65 -4.16
N ASN A 73 -10.91 23.26 -5.15
CA ASN A 73 -11.61 23.83 -6.32
C ASN A 73 -11.02 23.38 -7.66
N GLU A 74 -10.14 22.39 -7.66
CA GLU A 74 -9.50 21.85 -8.86
C GLU A 74 -9.02 20.41 -8.63
N THR A 75 -8.66 19.73 -9.70
CA THR A 75 -8.04 18.39 -9.69
C THR A 75 -6.91 18.37 -10.71
N ASP A 76 -5.81 17.69 -10.41
CA ASP A 76 -4.64 17.65 -11.29
C ASP A 76 -4.27 16.21 -11.73
N PRO A 77 -5.02 15.62 -12.68
CA PRO A 77 -4.65 14.32 -13.23
C PRO A 77 -3.35 14.35 -14.04
N ASP A 78 -2.92 15.52 -14.53
CA ASP A 78 -1.72 15.66 -15.35
C ASP A 78 -0.46 15.42 -14.50
N ALA A 79 -0.43 15.87 -13.24
CA ALA A 79 0.65 15.52 -12.31
C ALA A 79 0.80 13.99 -12.12
N MET A 80 -0.30 13.24 -12.11
CA MET A 80 -0.24 11.76 -12.05
C MET A 80 0.36 11.19 -13.33
N LEU A 81 -0.02 11.73 -14.50
CA LEU A 81 0.50 11.31 -15.80
C LEU A 81 2.01 11.58 -15.91
N ASP A 82 2.48 12.73 -15.45
CA ASP A 82 3.91 13.10 -15.44
C ASP A 82 4.76 12.11 -14.63
N ILE A 83 4.26 11.66 -13.47
CA ILE A 83 4.93 10.63 -12.67
C ILE A 83 4.90 9.28 -13.39
N ILE A 84 3.81 8.92 -14.06
CA ILE A 84 3.71 7.67 -14.83
C ILE A 84 4.64 7.70 -16.07
N ASP A 85 4.88 8.88 -16.65
CA ASP A 85 5.85 9.07 -17.74
C ASP A 85 7.29 8.85 -17.27
N ALA A 86 7.61 9.18 -16.01
CA ALA A 86 8.88 8.80 -15.40
C ALA A 86 8.96 7.29 -15.15
N TYR A 87 7.87 6.67 -14.69
CA TYR A 87 7.77 5.23 -14.46
C TYR A 87 7.92 4.39 -15.73
N GLU A 88 7.37 4.84 -16.86
CA GLU A 88 7.52 4.18 -18.17
C GLU A 88 8.98 3.89 -18.52
N LYS A 89 9.86 4.81 -18.15
CA LYS A 89 11.29 4.73 -18.47
C LYS A 89 12.03 3.69 -17.62
N VAL A 90 11.41 3.19 -16.56
CA VAL A 90 12.06 2.28 -15.59
C VAL A 90 11.31 0.96 -15.35
N VAL A 91 10.05 0.83 -15.80
CA VAL A 91 9.26 -0.40 -15.59
C VAL A 91 9.92 -1.64 -16.19
N GLY A 92 10.65 -1.47 -17.30
CA GLY A 92 11.46 -2.55 -17.89
C GLY A 92 12.49 -3.08 -16.90
N ASN A 93 13.26 -2.20 -16.26
CA ASN A 93 14.24 -2.58 -15.24
C ASN A 93 13.54 -3.24 -14.05
N LEU A 94 12.49 -2.62 -13.51
CA LEU A 94 11.71 -3.16 -12.38
C LEU A 94 11.23 -4.60 -12.61
N ASN A 95 10.82 -4.94 -13.84
CA ASN A 95 10.34 -6.26 -14.21
C ASN A 95 11.43 -7.35 -14.19
N HIS A 96 12.71 -6.99 -14.34
CA HIS A 96 13.82 -7.93 -14.12
C HIS A 96 13.98 -8.29 -12.64
N HIS A 97 13.53 -7.42 -11.73
CA HIS A 97 13.57 -7.64 -10.28
C HIS A 97 12.23 -8.18 -9.72
N ALA A 98 11.28 -8.53 -10.58
CA ALA A 98 9.96 -9.02 -10.21
C ALA A 98 9.81 -10.53 -10.49
N PRO A 99 9.00 -11.25 -9.68
CA PRO A 99 8.65 -12.64 -9.98
C PRO A 99 7.79 -12.73 -11.25
N ALA A 100 7.90 -13.85 -11.97
CA ALA A 100 7.24 -14.03 -13.26
C ALA A 100 5.70 -14.01 -13.19
N ASP A 101 5.13 -14.45 -12.06
CA ASP A 101 3.68 -14.46 -11.81
C ASP A 101 3.14 -13.08 -11.38
N SER A 102 4.02 -12.12 -11.10
CA SER A 102 3.64 -10.84 -10.54
C SER A 102 4.54 -9.71 -11.01
N GLN A 103 4.58 -9.54 -12.33
CA GLN A 103 5.23 -8.41 -13.02
C GLN A 103 4.52 -7.09 -12.72
N TYR A 104 5.28 -6.01 -12.83
CA TYR A 104 4.82 -4.63 -12.77
C TYR A 104 3.90 -4.30 -13.96
N PRO A 105 2.78 -3.59 -13.74
CA PRO A 105 1.88 -3.18 -14.83
C PRO A 105 2.56 -2.19 -15.79
N SER A 106 2.22 -2.23 -17.07
CA SER A 106 2.77 -1.29 -18.04
C SER A 106 2.34 0.16 -17.74
N ALA A 107 3.16 1.14 -18.15
CA ALA A 107 2.81 2.54 -18.02
C ALA A 107 1.56 2.92 -18.85
N GLU A 108 1.37 2.30 -20.03
CA GLU A 108 0.13 2.43 -20.81
C GLU A 108 -1.10 1.99 -20.00
N HIS A 109 -1.01 0.85 -19.32
CA HIS A 109 -2.09 0.40 -18.44
C HIS A 109 -2.34 1.40 -17.31
N MET A 110 -1.30 1.86 -16.61
CA MET A 110 -1.44 2.86 -15.54
C MET A 110 -2.08 4.16 -16.05
N ARG A 111 -1.62 4.70 -17.18
CA ARG A 111 -2.23 5.90 -17.80
C ARG A 111 -3.70 5.70 -18.14
N SER A 112 -4.07 4.51 -18.62
CA SER A 112 -5.46 4.18 -18.95
C SER A 112 -6.41 4.24 -17.75
N LEU A 113 -5.88 4.15 -16.52
CA LEU A 113 -6.62 4.21 -15.26
C LEU A 113 -6.74 5.62 -14.67
N VAL A 114 -6.00 6.60 -15.20
CA VAL A 114 -6.00 7.99 -14.68
C VAL A 114 -7.29 8.71 -15.07
N ARG A 115 -8.01 9.28 -14.09
CA ARG A 115 -9.20 10.10 -14.33
C ARG A 115 -9.23 11.31 -13.41
N ALA A 116 -9.99 12.32 -13.80
CA ALA A 116 -10.38 13.42 -12.92
C ALA A 116 -11.67 13.10 -12.17
N GLY A 117 -11.68 13.42 -10.87
CA GLY A 117 -12.85 13.46 -10.00
C GLY A 117 -13.63 14.76 -10.16
N SER A 118 -14.44 15.10 -9.17
CA SER A 118 -15.19 16.36 -9.17
C SER A 118 -14.28 17.50 -8.72
N PRO A 119 -14.20 18.64 -9.45
CA PRO A 119 -13.33 19.77 -9.10
C PRO A 119 -13.93 20.68 -8.02
N VAL A 120 -14.86 20.17 -7.21
CA VAL A 120 -15.47 20.92 -6.11
C VAL A 120 -15.32 20.14 -4.81
N TYR A 121 -15.21 20.87 -3.71
CA TYR A 121 -14.99 20.31 -2.39
C TYR A 121 -16.18 19.45 -1.92
N GLY A 122 -15.89 18.20 -1.57
CA GLY A 122 -16.75 17.37 -0.75
C GLY A 122 -18.20 17.23 -1.25
N MET A 123 -19.15 17.48 -0.36
CA MET A 123 -20.60 17.32 -0.59
C MET A 123 -21.14 18.22 -1.73
N ALA A 124 -20.41 19.27 -2.13
CA ALA A 124 -20.79 20.06 -3.31
C ALA A 124 -20.80 19.21 -4.59
N ALA A 125 -20.01 18.14 -4.66
CA ALA A 125 -20.00 17.18 -5.76
C ALA A 125 -21.31 16.36 -5.87
N LEU A 126 -22.18 16.43 -4.86
CA LEU A 126 -23.47 15.76 -4.81
C LEU A 126 -24.66 16.71 -5.04
N ALA A 127 -24.41 17.98 -5.40
CA ALA A 127 -25.48 18.92 -5.71
C ALA A 127 -26.40 18.36 -6.83
N PRO A 128 -27.71 18.71 -6.85
CA PRO A 128 -28.66 18.17 -7.83
C PRO A 128 -28.25 18.32 -9.31
N ASN A 129 -27.47 19.35 -9.61
CA ASN A 129 -26.94 19.67 -10.94
C ASN A 129 -25.44 19.37 -11.08
N ALA A 130 -24.83 18.68 -10.12
CA ALA A 130 -23.43 18.31 -10.18
C ALA A 130 -23.19 17.29 -11.31
N THR A 131 -22.13 17.51 -12.07
CA THR A 131 -21.69 16.56 -13.10
C THR A 131 -21.12 15.31 -12.43
N PHE A 132 -21.56 14.14 -12.87
CA PHE A 132 -20.96 12.87 -12.47
C PHE A 132 -19.57 12.76 -13.10
N SER A 133 -18.52 12.71 -12.28
CA SER A 133 -17.14 12.78 -12.76
C SER A 133 -16.70 11.49 -13.44
N ALA A 134 -15.70 11.59 -14.33
CA ALA A 134 -15.12 10.42 -15.00
C ALA A 134 -14.44 9.46 -13.99
N GLY A 135 -13.90 10.00 -12.90
CA GLY A 135 -13.39 9.22 -11.78
C GLY A 135 -14.49 8.44 -11.06
N ALA A 136 -15.66 9.06 -10.83
CA ALA A 136 -16.79 8.40 -10.19
C ALA A 136 -17.42 7.32 -11.09
N GLU A 137 -17.44 7.55 -12.40
CA GLU A 137 -17.84 6.55 -13.39
C GLU A 137 -16.90 5.34 -13.37
N LEU A 138 -15.59 5.57 -13.44
CA LEU A 138 -14.61 4.50 -13.35
C LEU A 138 -14.77 3.71 -12.03
N LEU A 139 -14.88 4.39 -10.89
CA LEU A 139 -15.06 3.74 -9.59
C LEU A 139 -16.36 2.93 -9.53
N LEU A 140 -17.48 3.47 -10.03
CA LEU A 140 -18.75 2.76 -10.09
C LEU A 140 -18.64 1.49 -10.93
N ASP A 141 -17.97 1.54 -12.07
CA ASP A 141 -17.73 0.36 -12.91
C ASP A 141 -16.92 -0.71 -12.17
N ARG A 142 -15.86 -0.31 -11.45
CA ARG A 142 -15.02 -1.24 -10.65
C ARG A 142 -15.76 -1.84 -9.46
N ILE A 143 -16.66 -1.09 -8.83
CA ILE A 143 -17.56 -1.61 -7.80
C ILE A 143 -18.49 -2.66 -8.39
N GLN A 144 -19.07 -2.40 -9.56
CA GLN A 144 -20.03 -3.30 -10.20
C GLN A 144 -19.39 -4.55 -10.82
N ALA A 145 -18.09 -4.53 -11.07
CA ALA A 145 -17.36 -5.62 -11.72
C ALA A 145 -17.33 -6.93 -10.91
N THR A 146 -17.41 -6.88 -9.58
CA THR A 146 -17.34 -8.09 -8.75
C THR A 146 -17.98 -7.94 -7.37
N THR A 147 -18.57 -9.03 -6.91
CA THR A 147 -19.09 -9.20 -5.54
C THR A 147 -18.32 -10.28 -4.76
N ASN A 148 -17.19 -10.76 -5.30
CA ASN A 148 -16.35 -11.75 -4.64
C ASN A 148 -15.70 -11.14 -3.40
N SER A 149 -16.16 -11.54 -2.21
CA SER A 149 -15.64 -11.07 -0.92
C SER A 149 -14.19 -11.47 -0.64
N SER A 150 -13.64 -12.43 -1.39
CA SER A 150 -12.21 -12.81 -1.32
C SER A 150 -11.33 -11.87 -2.14
N SER A 151 -11.93 -10.95 -2.90
CA SER A 151 -11.22 -9.94 -3.70
C SER A 151 -11.96 -8.60 -3.60
N PRO A 152 -12.05 -8.02 -2.39
CA PRO A 152 -12.69 -6.74 -2.21
C PRO A 152 -11.91 -5.62 -2.91
N LEU A 153 -12.60 -4.53 -3.23
CA LEU A 153 -11.96 -3.32 -3.77
C LEU A 153 -11.54 -2.41 -2.61
N TRP A 154 -10.24 -2.16 -2.49
CA TRP A 154 -9.67 -1.19 -1.56
C TRP A 154 -9.66 0.19 -2.21
N VAL A 155 -10.41 1.12 -1.63
CA VAL A 155 -10.40 2.54 -2.00
C VAL A 155 -9.48 3.26 -1.01
N LEU A 156 -8.33 3.69 -1.51
CA LEU A 156 -7.31 4.42 -0.74
C LEU A 156 -7.53 5.90 -1.00
N ALA A 157 -8.00 6.63 0.01
CA ALA A 157 -8.24 8.07 -0.09
C ALA A 157 -7.12 8.84 0.60
N TRP A 158 -6.27 9.41 -0.24
CA TRP A 158 -5.17 10.31 0.13
C TRP A 158 -5.77 11.71 0.37
N GLY A 159 -6.68 12.14 -0.51
CA GLY A 159 -7.48 13.36 -0.35
C GLY A 159 -8.91 13.14 0.16
N GLY A 160 -9.86 13.86 -0.44
CA GLY A 160 -11.30 13.74 -0.14
C GLY A 160 -11.96 12.51 -0.78
N THR A 161 -13.15 12.17 -0.30
CA THR A 161 -13.92 10.99 -0.77
C THR A 161 -15.11 11.35 -1.66
N ASN A 162 -15.15 12.56 -2.23
CA ASN A 162 -16.27 13.00 -3.06
C ASN A 162 -16.54 12.10 -4.30
N VAL A 163 -15.49 11.50 -4.88
CA VAL A 163 -15.59 10.52 -5.98
C VAL A 163 -16.31 9.25 -5.53
N LEU A 164 -15.93 8.74 -4.35
CA LEU A 164 -16.61 7.60 -3.72
C LEU A 164 -18.07 7.95 -3.39
N ALA A 165 -18.32 9.16 -2.90
CA ALA A 165 -19.67 9.62 -2.60
C ALA A 165 -20.55 9.68 -3.85
N GLN A 166 -20.06 10.24 -4.95
CA GLN A 166 -20.76 10.23 -6.23
C GLN A 166 -21.09 8.80 -6.68
N ALA A 167 -20.09 7.92 -6.70
CA ALA A 167 -20.25 6.53 -7.13
C ALA A 167 -21.29 5.78 -6.28
N LEU A 168 -21.25 5.93 -4.95
CA LEU A 168 -22.17 5.22 -4.06
C LEU A 168 -23.60 5.79 -4.08
N VAL A 169 -23.78 7.10 -4.26
CA VAL A 169 -25.11 7.69 -4.48
C VAL A 169 -25.73 7.15 -5.76
N LYS A 170 -24.96 7.09 -6.85
CA LYS A 170 -25.45 6.56 -8.13
C LYS A 170 -25.72 5.05 -8.05
N LEU A 171 -24.84 4.29 -7.40
CA LEU A 171 -25.04 2.87 -7.11
C LEU A 171 -26.36 2.64 -6.36
N HIS A 172 -26.65 3.44 -5.34
CA HIS A 172 -27.88 3.33 -4.55
C HIS A 172 -29.13 3.71 -5.35
N LYS A 173 -29.05 4.75 -6.19
CA LYS A 173 -30.17 5.21 -7.02
C LYS A 173 -30.51 4.23 -8.15
N ASP A 174 -29.49 3.64 -8.78
CA ASP A 174 -29.64 2.84 -9.99
C ASP A 174 -29.89 1.36 -9.71
N ASN A 175 -29.82 0.92 -8.45
CA ASN A 175 -29.97 -0.49 -8.07
C ASN A 175 -30.99 -0.67 -6.94
N SER A 176 -31.52 -1.90 -6.81
CA SER A 176 -32.33 -2.25 -5.65
C SER A 176 -31.52 -2.12 -4.34
N PRO A 177 -32.16 -1.84 -3.19
CA PRO A 177 -31.46 -1.72 -1.91
C PRO A 177 -30.56 -2.91 -1.58
N ASN A 178 -31.01 -4.13 -1.88
CA ASN A 178 -30.25 -5.36 -1.67
C ASN A 178 -29.03 -5.45 -2.58
N LYS A 179 -29.17 -5.15 -3.88
CA LYS A 179 -28.05 -5.20 -4.82
C LYS A 179 -26.99 -4.15 -4.49
N ALA A 180 -27.42 -2.92 -4.18
CA ALA A 180 -26.51 -1.86 -3.75
C ALA A 180 -25.77 -2.23 -2.46
N ALA A 181 -26.46 -2.82 -1.48
CA ALA A 181 -25.82 -3.30 -0.24
C ALA A 181 -24.80 -4.41 -0.49
N THR A 182 -25.11 -5.40 -1.33
CA THR A 182 -24.16 -6.47 -1.67
C THR A 182 -22.90 -5.92 -2.33
N LEU A 183 -23.03 -4.97 -3.26
CA LEU A 183 -21.90 -4.35 -3.93
C LEU A 183 -21.06 -3.50 -2.96
N ARG A 184 -21.70 -2.68 -2.10
CA ARG A 184 -20.99 -1.89 -1.08
C ARG A 184 -20.23 -2.74 -0.07
N LYS A 185 -20.79 -3.89 0.35
CA LYS A 185 -20.12 -4.81 1.29
C LYS A 185 -18.80 -5.37 0.77
N ASN A 186 -18.57 -5.31 -0.54
CA ASN A 186 -17.31 -5.72 -1.17
C ASN A 186 -16.26 -4.59 -1.21
N LEU A 187 -16.54 -3.42 -0.63
CA LEU A 187 -15.60 -2.31 -0.53
C LEU A 187 -14.85 -2.31 0.81
N ARG A 188 -13.60 -1.88 0.76
CA ARG A 188 -12.77 -1.54 1.92
C ARG A 188 -12.25 -0.13 1.70
N ILE A 189 -12.45 0.76 2.66
CA ILE A 189 -12.03 2.15 2.53
C ILE A 189 -10.96 2.41 3.55
N TYR A 190 -9.85 2.99 3.11
CA TYR A 190 -8.80 3.52 3.98
C TYR A 190 -8.60 4.97 3.64
N THR A 191 -8.88 5.87 4.58
CA THR A 191 -8.66 7.31 4.40
C THR A 191 -7.56 7.85 5.31
N ILE A 192 -6.76 8.78 4.79
CA ILE A 192 -5.77 9.54 5.56
C ILE A 192 -6.50 10.64 6.30
N SER A 193 -6.97 10.28 7.50
CA SER A 193 -8.03 11.03 8.19
C SER A 193 -9.24 11.22 7.24
N ASP A 194 -10.14 12.18 7.48
CA ASP A 194 -11.18 12.53 6.51
C ASP A 194 -10.89 13.93 6.00
N GLN A 195 -10.49 14.11 4.75
CA GLN A 195 -10.09 15.41 4.24
C GLN A 195 -11.23 16.22 3.58
N ASP A 196 -12.45 15.69 3.56
CA ASP A 196 -13.66 16.42 3.16
C ASP A 196 -14.86 16.03 4.04
N ASP A 197 -16.02 16.64 3.77
CA ASP A 197 -17.26 16.38 4.51
C ASP A 197 -18.04 15.15 4.02
N THR A 198 -17.53 14.41 3.03
CA THR A 198 -18.20 13.22 2.48
C THR A 198 -17.88 11.95 3.26
N GLY A 199 -16.70 11.82 3.85
CA GLY A 199 -16.31 10.60 4.58
C GLY A 199 -17.20 10.30 5.80
N ALA A 200 -17.44 11.31 6.63
CA ALA A 200 -18.39 11.22 7.75
C ALA A 200 -19.82 10.96 7.26
N TRP A 201 -20.25 11.64 6.20
CA TRP A 201 -21.58 11.47 5.61
C TRP A 201 -21.79 10.05 5.07
N LEU A 202 -20.80 9.49 4.36
CA LEU A 202 -20.81 8.12 3.82
C LEU A 202 -21.01 7.08 4.92
N ARG A 203 -20.26 7.19 6.02
CA ARG A 203 -20.38 6.30 7.17
C ARG A 203 -21.72 6.42 7.89
N GLN A 204 -22.35 7.61 7.85
CA GLN A 204 -23.71 7.79 8.36
C GLN A 204 -24.76 7.13 7.43
N GLN A 205 -24.61 7.26 6.11
CA GLN A 205 -25.55 6.66 5.16
C GLN A 205 -25.44 5.13 5.12
N TRP A 206 -24.22 4.60 5.17
CA TRP A 206 -23.92 3.18 5.00
C TRP A 206 -22.94 2.72 6.09
N PRO A 207 -23.42 2.49 7.32
CA PRO A 207 -22.58 2.07 8.45
C PRO A 207 -21.92 0.70 8.25
N ASP A 208 -22.42 -0.10 7.29
CA ASP A 208 -21.86 -1.41 6.92
C ASP A 208 -20.57 -1.33 6.08
N LEU A 209 -20.17 -0.13 5.65
CA LEU A 209 -18.88 0.09 5.00
C LEU A 209 -17.73 -0.23 5.96
N PHE A 210 -16.81 -1.08 5.51
CA PHE A 210 -15.52 -1.24 6.17
C PHE A 210 -14.68 0.00 5.93
N TRP A 211 -14.35 0.69 7.00
CA TRP A 211 -13.69 2.00 6.94
C TRP A 211 -12.59 2.09 7.97
N ILE A 212 -11.36 2.31 7.53
CA ILE A 212 -10.21 2.66 8.36
C ILE A 212 -9.99 4.16 8.21
N ASN A 213 -9.97 4.89 9.33
CA ASN A 213 -9.45 6.26 9.36
C ASN A 213 -8.89 6.63 10.74
N SER A 214 -8.05 7.65 10.77
CA SER A 214 -7.68 8.30 12.03
C SER A 214 -8.77 9.29 12.46
N ILE A 215 -9.23 9.20 13.72
CA ILE A 215 -10.26 10.08 14.28
C ILE A 215 -9.60 11.07 15.24
N HIS A 216 -9.73 12.36 14.92
CA HIS A 216 -9.24 13.45 15.75
C HIS A 216 -10.08 14.71 15.50
N GLY A 217 -9.91 15.72 16.35
CA GLY A 217 -10.46 17.04 16.06
C GLY A 217 -9.92 17.57 14.73
N TRP A 218 -10.72 18.31 13.97
CA TRP A 218 -10.31 18.79 12.65
C TRP A 218 -8.93 19.48 12.68
N ASN A 219 -8.05 19.13 11.74
CA ASN A 219 -6.67 19.61 11.62
C ASN A 219 -5.73 19.28 12.81
N GLN A 220 -6.12 18.37 13.72
CA GLN A 220 -5.22 17.84 14.76
C GLN A 220 -4.45 16.60 14.26
N TYR A 221 -3.81 16.72 13.10
CA TYR A 221 -3.15 15.62 12.42
C TYR A 221 -2.01 14.97 13.21
N TYR A 222 -1.40 15.66 14.17
CA TYR A 222 -0.41 15.06 15.07
C TYR A 222 -0.99 13.88 15.89
N MET A 223 -2.31 13.75 16.00
CA MET A 223 -2.98 12.62 16.66
C MET A 223 -3.17 11.40 15.76
N SER A 224 -2.99 11.53 14.45
CA SER A 224 -3.28 10.45 13.49
C SER A 224 -2.20 9.38 13.48
N THR A 225 -2.56 8.16 13.13
CA THR A 225 -1.59 7.06 13.00
C THR A 225 -0.60 7.31 11.86
N TRP A 226 -1.07 7.88 10.74
CA TRP A 226 -0.26 8.12 9.54
C TRP A 226 0.94 9.04 9.78
N ALA A 227 0.86 9.94 10.77
CA ALA A 227 2.00 10.75 11.20
C ALA A 227 3.21 9.90 11.67
N GLY A 228 3.03 8.60 11.93
CA GLY A 228 4.12 7.65 12.16
C GLY A 228 5.09 7.50 10.98
N ILE A 229 4.71 7.84 9.75
CA ILE A 229 5.63 7.76 8.60
C ILE A 229 6.84 8.67 8.81
N SER A 230 6.61 9.94 9.12
CA SER A 230 7.66 10.97 9.15
C SER A 230 7.37 12.19 10.06
N GLY A 231 6.30 12.14 10.86
CA GLY A 231 5.82 13.26 11.68
C GLY A 231 6.63 13.57 12.95
N ASP A 232 7.62 12.74 13.30
CA ASP A 232 8.36 12.84 14.57
C ASP A 232 9.07 14.18 14.78
N LYS A 233 9.60 14.78 13.71
CA LYS A 233 10.20 16.12 13.76
C LYS A 233 9.16 17.23 13.63
N PHE A 234 8.27 17.13 12.63
CA PHE A 234 7.33 18.19 12.27
C PHE A 234 6.26 18.39 13.35
N TYR A 235 5.63 17.31 13.82
CA TYR A 235 4.63 17.35 14.90
C TYR A 235 5.24 17.20 16.30
N GLY A 236 6.51 16.79 16.40
CA GLY A 236 7.18 16.59 17.67
C GLY A 236 6.68 15.37 18.45
N ILE A 237 6.10 14.39 17.76
CA ILE A 237 5.62 13.12 18.30
C ILE A 237 6.78 12.12 18.46
N ASP A 238 6.70 11.23 19.45
CA ASP A 238 7.62 10.11 19.68
C ASP A 238 9.12 10.42 19.46
N LYS A 239 9.59 11.60 19.89
CA LYS A 239 10.97 12.04 19.68
C LYS A 239 11.97 11.03 20.24
N GLY A 240 12.87 10.53 19.38
CA GLY A 240 13.86 9.51 19.74
C GLY A 240 13.34 8.07 19.62
N GLY A 241 12.05 7.87 19.34
CA GLY A 241 11.43 6.59 19.08
C GLY A 241 11.90 6.00 17.74
N PRO A 242 11.46 6.55 16.61
CA PRO A 242 11.89 6.08 15.31
C PRO A 242 13.23 6.66 14.86
N ASN A 243 13.86 6.01 13.89
CA ASN A 243 15.05 6.57 13.25
C ASN A 243 14.66 7.68 12.25
N SER A 244 14.78 8.93 12.68
CA SER A 244 14.46 10.12 11.87
C SER A 244 15.45 10.41 10.73
N THR A 245 16.58 9.70 10.63
CA THR A 245 17.51 9.91 9.50
C THR A 245 16.95 9.33 8.21
N LEU A 246 16.16 8.25 8.29
CA LEU A 246 15.59 7.54 7.15
C LEU A 246 14.48 8.29 6.41
N VAL A 247 14.02 9.40 6.96
CA VAL A 247 13.00 10.29 6.37
C VAL A 247 13.52 11.72 6.25
N GLY A 248 14.83 11.91 6.42
CA GLY A 248 15.48 13.21 6.25
C GLY A 248 15.91 13.44 4.80
N ASN A 249 15.89 14.71 4.37
CA ASN A 249 16.18 15.11 2.99
C ASN A 249 17.52 14.56 2.45
N ALA A 250 18.56 14.46 3.31
CA ALA A 250 19.83 13.88 2.89
C ALA A 250 19.72 12.40 2.50
N TRP A 251 18.99 11.61 3.29
CA TRP A 251 18.78 10.19 3.01
C TRP A 251 17.86 10.00 1.79
N ILE A 252 16.79 10.79 1.70
CA ILE A 252 15.86 10.79 0.55
C ILE A 252 16.62 11.10 -0.74
N LYS A 253 17.46 12.15 -0.73
CA LYS A 253 18.27 12.54 -1.89
C LYS A 253 19.23 11.43 -2.34
N GLU A 254 19.84 10.75 -1.39
CA GLU A 254 20.82 9.70 -1.69
C GLU A 254 20.19 8.37 -2.15
N ASN A 255 18.99 8.05 -1.65
CA ASN A 255 18.40 6.71 -1.79
C ASN A 255 17.13 6.67 -2.63
N ILE A 256 16.37 7.76 -2.70
CA ILE A 256 15.06 7.82 -3.33
C ILE A 256 15.08 8.72 -4.57
N GLN A 257 15.61 9.95 -4.47
CA GLN A 257 15.68 10.90 -5.58
C GLN A 257 16.84 10.57 -6.54
N ILE A 258 16.90 9.33 -7.00
CA ILE A 258 17.92 8.78 -7.88
C ILE A 258 17.32 8.26 -9.18
N GLY A 259 18.03 8.44 -10.28
CA GLY A 259 17.57 8.01 -11.61
C GLY A 259 16.32 8.77 -12.07
N THR A 260 15.67 8.24 -13.10
CA THR A 260 14.57 8.92 -13.78
C THR A 260 13.30 8.98 -12.95
N LEU A 261 12.90 7.88 -12.30
CA LEU A 261 11.73 7.87 -11.44
C LEU A 261 11.96 8.70 -10.16
N GLY A 262 13.17 8.65 -9.59
CA GLY A 262 13.51 9.47 -8.43
C GLY A 262 13.52 10.98 -8.72
N ALA A 263 13.76 11.39 -9.96
CA ALA A 263 13.64 12.80 -10.35
C ALA A 263 12.17 13.31 -10.34
N ALA A 264 11.19 12.40 -10.37
CA ALA A 264 9.77 12.72 -10.20
C ALA A 264 9.33 12.69 -8.72
N TYR A 265 10.22 12.31 -7.79
CA TYR A 265 9.97 12.38 -6.35
C TYR A 265 10.34 13.79 -5.85
N PRO A 266 9.38 14.65 -5.48
CA PRO A 266 9.65 16.04 -5.12
C PRO A 266 10.39 16.17 -3.78
N ASP A 267 10.82 17.39 -3.46
CA ASP A 267 11.39 17.69 -2.15
C ASP A 267 10.29 17.79 -1.09
N VAL A 268 10.56 17.24 0.10
CA VAL A 268 9.65 17.28 1.25
C VAL A 268 9.40 18.72 1.70
N ALA A 269 8.13 19.14 1.75
CA ALA A 269 7.74 20.47 2.25
C ALA A 269 7.37 20.47 3.75
N TYR A 270 6.61 19.46 4.20
CA TYR A 270 6.14 19.33 5.58
C TYR A 270 6.54 17.98 6.18
N THR A 271 5.73 16.95 5.95
CA THR A 271 6.00 15.55 6.24
C THR A 271 6.20 14.79 4.93
N MET A 272 7.05 13.77 4.96
CA MET A 272 7.28 12.86 3.83
C MET A 272 6.12 11.85 3.76
N GLU A 273 5.54 11.68 2.58
CA GLU A 273 4.60 10.60 2.23
C GLU A 273 3.46 10.34 3.25
N GLY A 274 2.65 11.36 3.56
CA GLY A 274 1.51 11.23 4.50
C GLY A 274 0.54 10.10 4.14
N ASP A 275 0.38 9.82 2.84
CA ASP A 275 -0.66 8.91 2.35
C ASP A 275 -0.24 7.47 2.12
N THR A 276 1.07 7.26 2.07
CA THR A 276 1.70 5.96 1.87
C THR A 276 1.22 4.85 2.83
N PRO A 277 0.83 5.10 4.10
CA PRO A 277 0.27 4.06 4.97
C PRO A 277 -0.88 3.27 4.34
N THR A 278 -1.71 3.92 3.53
CA THR A 278 -2.90 3.30 2.92
C THR A 278 -2.56 2.07 2.06
N PHE A 279 -1.48 2.12 1.28
CA PHE A 279 -1.05 0.96 0.48
C PHE A 279 0.02 0.13 1.18
N LEU A 280 0.83 0.70 2.09
CA LEU A 280 1.70 -0.09 2.96
C LEU A 280 0.90 -1.07 3.83
N TYR A 281 -0.35 -0.72 4.13
CA TYR A 281 -1.30 -1.60 4.80
C TYR A 281 -1.56 -2.91 4.05
N LEU A 282 -1.45 -2.89 2.72
CA LEU A 282 -1.78 -3.99 1.81
C LEU A 282 -0.56 -4.76 1.32
N ILE A 283 0.65 -4.40 1.76
CA ILE A 283 1.87 -5.07 1.33
C ILE A 283 1.90 -6.51 1.85
N GLN A 284 2.05 -7.44 0.92
CA GLN A 284 2.06 -8.86 1.20
C GLN A 284 3.46 -9.27 1.65
N ASN A 285 3.77 -9.05 2.93
CA ASN A 285 5.08 -9.36 3.55
C ASN A 285 4.95 -10.35 4.72
N GLY A 286 3.79 -10.96 4.91
CA GLY A 286 3.52 -11.92 5.99
C GLY A 286 3.26 -11.31 7.37
N LEU A 287 3.28 -9.98 7.52
CA LEU A 287 3.11 -9.31 8.82
C LEU A 287 1.67 -8.89 9.14
N GLY A 288 0.78 -8.80 8.14
CA GLY A 288 -0.60 -8.33 8.33
C GLY A 288 -1.60 -9.07 7.46
N VAL A 289 -2.87 -9.00 7.85
CA VAL A 289 -4.01 -9.50 7.06
C VAL A 289 -4.98 -8.35 6.85
N PRO A 290 -5.22 -7.89 5.61
CA PRO A 290 -6.01 -6.67 5.36
C PRO A 290 -7.44 -6.69 5.94
N GLU A 291 -8.09 -7.86 6.02
CA GLU A 291 -9.42 -8.02 6.64
C GLU A 291 -9.41 -8.00 8.18
N HIS A 292 -8.21 -8.02 8.80
CA HIS A 292 -7.99 -7.98 10.25
C HIS A 292 -7.12 -6.78 10.66
N PRO A 293 -7.68 -5.55 10.66
CA PRO A 293 -6.92 -4.35 11.04
C PRO A 293 -6.27 -4.42 12.42
N GLU A 294 -6.79 -5.27 13.31
CA GLU A 294 -6.30 -5.46 14.67
C GLU A 294 -4.95 -6.17 14.76
N TYR A 295 -4.50 -6.84 13.68
CA TYR A 295 -3.20 -7.53 13.64
C TYR A 295 -2.04 -6.55 13.43
N GLY A 296 -2.30 -5.48 12.67
CA GLY A 296 -1.32 -4.49 12.30
C GLY A 296 -0.53 -4.88 11.04
N SER A 297 0.02 -3.87 10.39
CA SER A 297 0.85 -4.00 9.19
C SER A 297 1.79 -2.79 9.08
N TRP A 298 2.50 -2.63 7.97
CA TRP A 298 3.29 -1.42 7.73
C TRP A 298 2.44 -0.15 7.61
N GLY A 299 1.15 -0.29 7.33
CA GLY A 299 0.19 0.82 7.34
C GLY A 299 -0.37 1.17 8.71
N GLY A 300 -0.01 0.44 9.77
CA GLY A 300 -0.49 0.68 11.12
C GLY A 300 -1.45 -0.41 11.61
N ARG A 301 -2.06 -0.18 12.76
CA ARG A 301 -2.98 -1.11 13.43
C ARG A 301 -4.23 -0.36 13.88
N TYR A 302 -5.39 -1.00 13.76
CA TYR A 302 -6.68 -0.36 13.98
C TYR A 302 -7.66 -1.31 14.69
N GLN A 303 -8.61 -0.76 15.45
CA GLN A 303 -9.70 -1.54 16.05
C GLN A 303 -11.03 -0.86 15.82
N LEU A 304 -12.11 -1.64 15.89
CA LEU A 304 -13.46 -1.12 15.80
C LEU A 304 -13.70 -0.05 16.87
N VAL A 305 -14.28 1.08 16.45
CA VAL A 305 -14.59 2.21 17.34
C VAL A 305 -15.77 1.94 18.26
N THR A 306 -16.56 0.90 17.96
CA THR A 306 -17.70 0.46 18.78
C THR A 306 -17.68 -1.06 18.96
N PRO A 307 -18.21 -1.58 20.09
CA PRO A 307 -18.45 -3.01 20.25
C PRO A 307 -19.46 -3.52 19.21
N ASN A 308 -19.10 -4.56 18.45
CA ASN A 308 -19.96 -5.14 17.41
C ASN A 308 -20.96 -6.19 17.93
N GLN A 309 -21.28 -6.19 19.23
CA GLN A 309 -22.06 -7.28 19.86
C GLN A 309 -23.59 -7.15 19.63
N HIS A 310 -24.10 -5.96 19.26
CA HIS A 310 -25.55 -5.69 19.20
C HIS A 310 -26.05 -4.94 17.94
N GLY A 311 -25.38 -5.08 16.79
CA GLY A 311 -26.11 -5.06 15.51
C GLY A 311 -26.34 -3.73 14.79
N LEU A 312 -25.60 -2.64 15.09
CA LEU A 312 -25.61 -1.47 14.20
C LEU A 312 -24.75 -1.68 12.93
N GLY A 313 -23.93 -2.73 12.90
CA GLY A 313 -23.12 -3.09 11.73
C GLY A 313 -22.00 -2.11 11.40
N PHE A 314 -21.69 -1.15 12.29
CA PHE A 314 -20.59 -0.21 12.12
C PHE A 314 -19.27 -0.97 11.96
N ARG A 315 -18.71 -0.93 10.75
CA ARG A 315 -17.37 -1.45 10.45
C ARG A 315 -16.34 -0.33 10.33
N HIS A 316 -16.40 0.60 11.28
CA HIS A 316 -15.47 1.72 11.37
C HIS A 316 -14.35 1.37 12.35
N TYR A 317 -13.12 1.38 11.84
CA TYR A 317 -11.88 1.12 12.57
C TYR A 317 -11.08 2.40 12.72
N SER A 318 -10.51 2.62 13.91
CA SER A 318 -9.68 3.78 14.23
C SER A 318 -8.41 3.36 14.95
N ASP A 319 -7.49 4.33 15.01
CA ASP A 319 -6.18 4.28 15.64
C ASP A 319 -6.18 3.52 16.98
N VAL A 320 -5.19 2.65 17.16
CA VAL A 320 -4.86 2.04 18.46
C VAL A 320 -3.40 2.26 18.79
N GLN A 321 -3.06 2.14 20.07
CA GLN A 321 -1.69 2.32 20.51
C GLN A 321 -0.96 0.99 20.67
N ASP A 322 0.31 0.99 20.27
CA ASP A 322 1.26 -0.08 20.58
C ASP A 322 2.27 0.39 21.62
N GLN A 323 2.85 -0.57 22.35
CA GLN A 323 4.01 -0.35 23.17
C GLN A 323 5.27 -0.81 22.43
N VAL A 324 6.15 0.12 22.06
CA VAL A 324 7.35 -0.15 21.25
C VAL A 324 8.57 0.52 21.89
N VAL A 325 9.70 -0.18 21.91
CA VAL A 325 10.99 0.38 22.34
C VAL A 325 11.64 1.14 21.19
N GLY A 326 11.95 2.41 21.41
CA GLY A 326 12.58 3.29 20.45
C GLY A 326 14.08 3.07 20.29
N VAL A 327 14.66 3.71 19.27
CA VAL A 327 16.12 3.67 19.03
C VAL A 327 16.92 4.35 20.14
N ASN A 328 16.30 5.25 20.91
CA ASN A 328 16.87 5.85 22.11
C ASN A 328 16.80 4.95 23.36
N GLY A 329 16.17 3.77 23.26
CA GLY A 329 15.97 2.83 24.37
C GLY A 329 14.73 3.09 25.23
N ASP A 330 14.00 4.19 25.00
CA ASP A 330 12.78 4.49 25.74
C ASP A 330 11.58 3.68 25.21
N THR A 331 10.60 3.45 26.07
CA THR A 331 9.34 2.80 25.68
C THR A 331 8.27 3.85 25.33
N PHE A 332 7.73 3.75 24.12
CA PHE A 332 6.67 4.61 23.60
C PHE A 332 5.34 3.86 23.62
N LYS A 333 4.28 4.55 24.02
CA LYS A 333 2.88 4.09 23.95
C LYS A 333 2.11 5.04 23.06
N SER A 334 2.03 4.74 21.77
CA SER A 334 1.43 5.65 20.79
C SER A 334 0.83 4.87 19.62
N ASN A 335 -0.06 5.52 18.90
CA ASN A 335 -0.60 4.99 17.65
C ASN A 335 0.40 5.15 16.49
N HIS A 336 1.24 6.18 16.53
CA HIS A 336 2.35 6.35 15.57
C HIS A 336 3.30 5.16 15.58
N ALA A 337 3.54 4.57 16.77
CA ALA A 337 4.40 3.40 16.94
C ALA A 337 3.91 2.17 16.20
N THR A 338 2.62 2.09 15.86
CA THR A 338 2.09 1.01 15.02
C THR A 338 2.65 1.04 13.60
N ILE A 339 3.10 2.21 13.11
CA ILE A 339 3.78 2.38 11.82
C ILE A 339 5.30 2.44 12.00
N TRP A 340 5.81 3.39 12.81
CA TRP A 340 7.23 3.73 12.75
C TRP A 340 8.14 2.62 13.26
N ARG A 341 7.60 1.65 14.01
CA ARG A 341 8.31 0.41 14.37
C ARG A 341 8.83 -0.36 13.15
N TRP A 342 8.18 -0.17 12.00
CA TRP A 342 8.54 -0.78 10.72
C TRP A 342 9.38 0.12 9.82
N ARG A 343 9.72 1.36 10.25
CA ARG A 343 10.39 2.37 9.40
C ARG A 343 11.67 1.89 8.78
N ASN A 344 12.48 1.16 9.54
CA ASN A 344 13.70 0.60 8.99
C ASN A 344 13.39 -0.34 7.82
N ALA A 345 12.42 -1.24 7.97
CA ALA A 345 12.07 -2.19 6.93
C ALA A 345 11.49 -1.49 5.69
N TYR A 346 10.42 -0.69 5.83
CA TYR A 346 9.75 -0.11 4.66
C TYR A 346 10.63 0.92 3.94
N GLN A 347 11.48 1.69 4.63
CA GLN A 347 12.38 2.64 3.97
C GLN A 347 13.49 1.94 3.18
N HIS A 348 14.12 0.91 3.74
CA HIS A 348 15.15 0.15 2.99
C HIS A 348 14.54 -0.65 1.84
N ASP A 349 13.30 -1.13 2.00
CA ASP A 349 12.53 -1.76 0.92
C ASP A 349 12.35 -0.78 -0.25
N PHE A 350 11.88 0.44 0.03
CA PHE A 350 11.71 1.47 -0.99
C PHE A 350 13.05 1.88 -1.63
N ALA A 351 14.11 2.07 -0.85
CA ALA A 351 15.44 2.35 -1.38
C ALA A 351 15.93 1.22 -2.31
N ALA A 352 15.73 -0.05 -1.95
CA ALA A 352 16.08 -1.17 -2.81
C ALA A 352 15.30 -1.15 -4.12
N ARG A 353 13.98 -0.89 -4.08
CA ARG A 353 13.15 -0.75 -5.27
C ARG A 353 13.55 0.43 -6.14
N MET A 354 13.98 1.54 -5.55
CA MET A 354 14.54 2.66 -6.31
C MET A 354 15.86 2.27 -6.99
N ARG A 355 16.69 1.42 -6.37
CA ARG A 355 17.87 0.84 -7.04
C ARG A 355 17.49 -0.11 -8.18
N TRP A 356 16.40 -0.88 -8.06
CA TRP A 356 15.88 -1.71 -9.17
C TRP A 356 15.50 -0.88 -10.40
N THR A 357 15.15 0.40 -10.24
CA THR A 357 14.88 1.28 -11.40
C THR A 357 16.13 1.59 -12.22
N LEU A 358 17.33 1.41 -11.67
CA LEU A 358 18.58 1.86 -12.28
C LEU A 358 19.28 0.82 -13.15
N THR A 359 18.88 -0.45 -13.05
CA THR A 359 19.54 -1.56 -13.75
C THR A 359 18.58 -2.71 -13.93
N ASP A 360 18.77 -3.47 -15.01
CA ASP A 360 18.11 -4.74 -15.30
C ASP A 360 18.93 -5.96 -14.77
N ASP A 361 20.10 -5.70 -14.20
CA ASP A 361 21.00 -6.71 -13.64
C ASP A 361 20.62 -6.98 -12.19
N VAL A 362 19.90 -8.08 -11.99
CA VAL A 362 19.47 -8.57 -10.68
C VAL A 362 20.62 -8.74 -9.69
N THR A 363 21.86 -8.95 -10.12
CA THR A 363 22.99 -9.13 -9.19
C THR A 363 23.52 -7.82 -8.62
N LYS A 364 23.12 -6.67 -9.19
CA LYS A 364 23.57 -5.33 -8.78
C LYS A 364 22.63 -4.65 -7.77
N ALA A 365 21.57 -5.32 -7.34
CA ALA A 365 20.67 -4.80 -6.33
C ALA A 365 20.35 -5.87 -5.27
N ASN A 366 19.96 -5.42 -4.09
CA ASN A 366 19.48 -6.31 -3.05
C ASN A 366 18.02 -6.70 -3.30
N HIS A 367 17.60 -7.87 -2.79
CA HIS A 367 16.24 -8.37 -2.88
C HIS A 367 15.76 -8.91 -1.54
N HIS A 368 14.43 -9.01 -1.40
CA HIS A 368 13.80 -9.52 -0.19
C HIS A 368 14.21 -10.97 0.08
N PRO A 369 14.50 -11.33 1.35
CA PRO A 369 14.70 -12.73 1.70
C PRO A 369 13.39 -13.52 1.53
N LEU A 370 13.52 -14.81 1.26
CA LEU A 370 12.40 -15.75 1.31
C LEU A 370 12.38 -16.42 2.68
N VAL A 371 11.30 -16.24 3.42
CA VAL A 371 11.10 -16.84 4.74
C VAL A 371 10.22 -18.07 4.59
N LYS A 372 10.62 -19.17 5.23
CA LYS A 372 9.78 -20.35 5.43
C LYS A 372 9.70 -20.62 6.91
N VAL A 373 8.52 -20.95 7.41
CA VAL A 373 8.31 -21.24 8.84
C VAL A 373 7.59 -22.57 8.96
N ASN A 374 8.17 -23.53 9.68
CA ASN A 374 7.62 -24.88 9.86
C ASN A 374 7.24 -25.57 8.53
N GLY A 375 8.06 -25.36 7.49
CA GLY A 375 7.80 -25.88 6.14
C GLY A 375 6.73 -25.12 5.34
N SER A 376 5.98 -24.20 5.97
CA SER A 376 5.08 -23.29 5.28
C SER A 376 5.87 -22.23 4.51
N SER A 377 5.50 -22.03 3.25
CA SER A 377 6.05 -20.99 2.38
C SER A 377 4.90 -20.15 1.85
N GLY A 378 5.06 -18.83 1.85
CA GLY A 378 4.04 -17.91 1.36
C GLY A 378 4.06 -16.59 2.13
N LEU A 379 3.08 -15.76 1.82
CA LEU A 379 2.92 -14.42 2.40
C LEU A 379 1.72 -14.34 3.36
N GLU A 380 1.07 -15.48 3.61
CA GLU A 380 -0.01 -15.62 4.59
C GLU A 380 0.56 -15.91 5.99
N PRO A 381 -0.15 -15.51 7.06
CA PRO A 381 0.20 -15.91 8.41
C PRO A 381 0.29 -17.43 8.56
N VAL A 382 1.21 -17.89 9.40
CA VAL A 382 1.32 -19.30 9.75
C VAL A 382 0.56 -19.56 11.05
N ASP A 383 -0.54 -20.32 10.93
CA ASP A 383 -1.27 -20.81 12.10
C ASP A 383 -0.45 -21.90 12.81
N VAL A 384 -0.19 -21.69 14.10
CA VAL A 384 0.49 -22.68 14.93
C VAL A 384 -0.39 -23.08 16.10
N TYR A 385 -0.66 -24.37 16.22
CA TYR A 385 -1.53 -24.95 17.24
C TYR A 385 -0.68 -25.47 18.40
N GLY A 386 -1.04 -25.09 19.62
CA GLY A 386 -0.40 -25.56 20.85
C GLY A 386 -1.42 -25.87 21.94
N VAL A 387 -1.08 -26.78 22.85
CA VAL A 387 -1.87 -27.05 24.05
C VAL A 387 -1.40 -26.12 25.17
N ALA A 388 -2.31 -25.65 26.01
CA ALA A 388 -1.92 -24.82 27.15
C ALA A 388 -0.87 -25.56 28.02
N GLY A 389 0.28 -24.92 28.22
CA GLY A 389 1.42 -25.51 28.96
C GLY A 389 2.35 -26.39 28.12
N SER A 390 2.14 -26.55 26.81
CA SER A 390 3.09 -27.21 25.91
C SER A 390 4.01 -26.20 25.21
N ASP A 391 5.23 -26.64 24.90
CA ASP A 391 6.12 -25.91 24.01
C ASP A 391 5.63 -26.00 22.56
N VAL A 392 5.78 -24.90 21.83
CA VAL A 392 5.49 -24.80 20.39
C VAL A 392 6.79 -24.43 19.68
N VAL A 393 7.19 -25.22 18.69
CA VAL A 393 8.39 -24.96 17.89
C VAL A 393 8.02 -24.17 16.65
N VAL A 394 8.67 -23.03 16.46
CA VAL A 394 8.57 -22.18 15.26
C VAL A 394 9.95 -22.12 14.63
N ASP A 395 10.16 -22.91 13.58
CA ASP A 395 11.45 -23.09 12.91
C ASP A 395 11.47 -22.35 11.57
N ALA A 396 12.38 -21.37 11.46
CA ALA A 396 12.65 -20.62 10.24
C ALA A 396 14.01 -20.97 9.61
N ALA A 397 14.63 -22.08 10.02
CA ALA A 397 15.90 -22.52 9.47
C ALA A 397 15.75 -22.83 7.97
N PRO A 398 16.75 -22.47 7.14
CA PRO A 398 16.78 -22.92 5.76
C PRO A 398 16.81 -24.45 5.75
N LEU A 399 15.95 -25.09 4.94
CA LEU A 399 15.92 -26.55 4.77
C LEU A 399 17.34 -27.04 4.48
N THR A 400 17.99 -27.61 5.49
CA THR A 400 19.17 -28.43 5.27
C THR A 400 18.64 -29.74 4.71
N ALA A 401 18.88 -29.99 3.42
CA ALA A 401 18.65 -31.32 2.89
C ALA A 401 19.44 -32.31 3.76
N PRO A 402 18.84 -33.42 4.25
CA PRO A 402 19.64 -34.46 4.85
C PRO A 402 20.58 -34.96 3.76
N LEU A 403 21.88 -34.81 3.99
CA LEU A 403 22.91 -35.46 3.20
C LEU A 403 22.57 -36.96 3.20
N MET A 404 22.19 -37.52 2.04
CA MET A 404 22.19 -38.97 1.83
C MET A 404 23.61 -39.50 1.77
#